data_AF-A0A924CZP6-F1
#
_entry.id   AF-A0A924CZP6-F1
#
_cell.length_a   1.000
_cell.length_b   1.000
_cell.length_c   1.000
_cell.angle_alpha   90.00
_cell.angle_beta   90.00
_cell.angle_gamma   90.00
#
_symmetry.space_group_name_H-M   'P 1'
#
loop_
_entity.id
_entity.type
_entity.pdbx_description
1 polymer ?
#
loop_
_entity_poly.entity_id
_entity_poly.type
_entity_poly.pdbx_seq_one_letter_code
_entity_poly.pdbx_strand_id
1 'polypeptide(L)'
;ELKIKVSGCINGCGHHHAGHFGILGVDKKGEEAYQLLLGGSGAEDASLAKILGPGFDENGIVDAVDKLIAFYRTARSAPDERFLDTYRRLGAAPFKEAVYG
;
A
#
# COMPACT_ATOMS: atom_id res chain seq x y z
N GLU A 1 10.72 4.75 8.73
CA GLU A 1 10.04 3.47 9.01
C GLU A 1 8.97 3.20 7.94
N LEU A 2 8.80 1.95 7.50
CA LEU A 2 7.75 1.52 6.56
C LEU A 2 7.06 0.28 7.14
N LYS A 3 5.74 0.31 7.29
CA LYS A 3 4.95 -0.80 7.85
C LYS A 3 4.11 -1.46 6.76
N ILE A 4 4.43 -2.70 6.43
CA ILE A 4 3.65 -3.54 5.52
C ILE A 4 2.78 -4.47 6.37
N LYS A 5 1.49 -4.54 6.06
CA LYS A 5 0.53 -5.37 6.78
C LYS A 5 -0.30 -6.18 5.80
N VAL A 6 -0.36 -7.49 6.00
CA VAL A 6 -0.98 -8.43 5.06
C VAL A 6 -2.12 -9.15 5.76
N SER A 7 -3.27 -9.27 5.11
CA SER A 7 -4.37 -10.13 5.53
C SER A 7 -4.78 -11.03 4.36
N GLY A 8 -4.91 -12.33 4.59
CA GLY A 8 -5.33 -13.27 3.55
C GLY A 8 -6.81 -13.14 3.15
N CYS A 9 -7.62 -12.45 3.94
CA CYS A 9 -9.04 -12.22 3.64
C CYS A 9 -9.54 -10.90 4.24
N ILE A 10 -10.79 -10.55 3.94
CA ILE A 10 -11.48 -9.32 4.36
C ILE A 10 -11.59 -9.15 5.88
N ASN A 11 -11.44 -10.22 6.66
CA ASN A 11 -11.55 -10.17 8.12
C ASN A 11 -10.42 -9.35 8.77
N GLY A 12 -9.32 -9.07 8.06
CA GLY A 12 -8.36 -8.04 8.47
C GLY A 12 -7.53 -8.37 9.71
N CYS A 13 -7.32 -9.64 10.05
CA CYS A 13 -6.54 -10.07 11.22
C CYS A 13 -5.09 -9.54 11.23
N GLY A 14 -4.51 -9.28 10.06
CA GLY A 14 -3.19 -8.65 9.93
C GLY A 14 -3.23 -7.11 9.96
N HIS A 15 -4.40 -6.50 10.14
CA HIS A 15 -4.64 -5.06 10.18
C HIS A 15 -4.16 -4.32 8.92
N HIS A 16 -4.43 -4.88 7.74
CA HIS A 16 -4.02 -4.27 6.46
C HIS A 16 -4.52 -2.82 6.29
N HIS A 17 -5.68 -2.46 6.85
CA HIS A 17 -6.16 -1.06 6.86
C HIS A 17 -5.29 -0.07 7.66
N ALA A 18 -4.49 -0.56 8.61
CA ALA A 18 -3.58 0.27 9.42
C ALA A 18 -2.12 0.17 8.95
N GLY A 19 -1.85 -0.51 7.83
CA GLY A 19 -0.53 -0.57 7.21
C GLY A 19 -0.25 0.67 6.39
N HIS A 20 1.01 1.12 6.36
CA HIS A 20 1.43 2.10 5.36
C HIS A 20 1.15 1.54 3.98
N PHE A 21 1.54 0.27 3.79
CA PHE A 21 1.09 -0.62 2.72
C PHE A 21 0.21 -1.70 3.35
N GLY A 22 -1.06 -1.72 3.00
CA GLY A 22 -1.99 -2.78 3.32
C GLY A 22 -2.15 -3.72 2.15
N ILE A 23 -2.01 -5.02 2.36
CA ILE A 23 -2.29 -6.05 1.34
C ILE A 23 -3.48 -6.87 1.83
N LEU A 24 -4.52 -6.90 1.02
CA LEU A 24 -5.76 -7.63 1.27
C LEU A 24 -5.91 -8.74 0.22
N GLY A 25 -5.89 -9.99 0.65
CA GLY A 25 -6.33 -11.12 -0.15
C GLY A 25 -7.84 -11.08 -0.35
N VAL A 26 -8.28 -11.26 -1.59
CA VAL A 26 -9.68 -11.37 -1.99
C VAL A 26 -9.86 -12.58 -2.90
N ASP A 27 -10.96 -13.30 -2.71
CA ASP A 27 -11.43 -14.27 -3.69
C ASP A 27 -12.32 -13.55 -4.70
N LYS A 28 -12.00 -13.69 -5.99
CA LYS A 28 -12.81 -13.16 -7.08
C LYS A 28 -13.23 -14.28 -8.00
N LYS A 29 -14.34 -14.95 -7.65
CA LYS A 29 -14.93 -16.06 -8.41
C LYS A 29 -14.05 -17.32 -8.43
N GLY A 30 -13.43 -17.63 -7.30
CA GLY A 30 -12.53 -18.78 -7.15
C GLY A 30 -11.09 -18.51 -7.60
N GLU A 31 -10.78 -17.29 -8.01
CA GLU A 31 -9.41 -16.84 -8.29
C GLU A 31 -8.94 -15.92 -7.16
N GLU A 32 -7.77 -16.24 -6.58
CA GLU A 32 -7.14 -15.41 -5.58
C GLU A 32 -6.56 -14.14 -6.21
N ALA A 33 -6.85 -13.00 -5.62
CA ALA A 33 -6.27 -11.72 -5.99
C ALA A 33 -5.88 -10.92 -4.75
N TYR A 34 -4.98 -9.96 -4.94
CA TYR A 34 -4.42 -9.15 -3.88
C TYR A 34 -4.67 -7.67 -4.15
N GLN A 35 -5.35 -7.01 -3.23
CA GLN A 35 -5.60 -5.58 -3.30
C GLN A 35 -4.59 -4.81 -2.46
N LEU A 36 -4.00 -3.78 -3.06
CA LEU A 36 -3.03 -2.91 -2.41
C LEU A 36 -3.70 -1.63 -1.90
N LEU A 37 -3.51 -1.33 -0.62
CA LEU A 37 -4.01 -0.16 0.08
C LEU A 37 -2.83 0.70 0.56
N LEU A 38 -2.95 2.02 0.49
CA LEU A 38 -1.92 2.95 0.96
C LEU A 38 -2.43 3.97 1.97
N GLY A 39 -1.55 4.37 2.88
CA GLY A 39 -1.75 5.52 3.76
C GLY A 39 -2.35 5.23 5.13
N GLY A 40 -2.37 3.96 5.56
CA GLY A 40 -2.81 3.59 6.91
C GLY A 40 -1.74 3.86 7.97
N SER A 41 -2.16 4.20 9.18
CA SER A 41 -1.31 4.33 10.36
C SER A 41 -2.08 3.88 11.60
N GLY A 42 -1.42 3.09 12.46
CA GLY A 42 -1.91 2.74 13.79
C GLY A 42 -1.18 3.48 14.92
N ALA A 43 -0.38 4.50 14.60
CA ALA A 43 0.28 5.36 15.59
C ALA A 43 -0.63 6.54 15.99
N GLU A 44 -0.08 7.54 16.68
CA GLU A 44 -0.82 8.75 17.08
C GLU A 44 -1.40 9.53 15.88
N ASP A 45 -0.76 9.42 14.70
CA ASP A 45 -1.25 9.98 13.44
C ASP A 45 -2.18 9.02 12.68
N ALA A 46 -3.14 8.44 13.40
CA ALA A 46 -4.00 7.36 12.93
C ALA A 46 -4.74 7.68 11.62
N SER A 47 -4.68 6.74 10.68
CA SER A 47 -5.40 6.85 9.40
C SER A 47 -5.71 5.46 8.84
N LEU A 48 -6.76 5.37 8.03
CA LEU A 48 -7.10 4.16 7.28
C LEU A 48 -6.49 4.21 5.89
N ALA A 49 -5.85 3.10 5.50
CA ALA A 49 -5.34 2.89 4.17
C ALA A 49 -6.50 2.83 3.16
N LYS A 50 -6.27 3.35 1.95
CA LYS A 50 -7.25 3.35 0.85
C LYS A 50 -6.75 2.48 -0.29
N ILE A 51 -7.68 1.76 -0.92
CA ILE A 51 -7.42 0.97 -2.12
C ILE A 51 -6.81 1.86 -3.20
N LEU A 52 -5.65 1.45 -3.72
CA LEU A 52 -4.92 2.21 -4.74
C LEU A 52 -5.50 2.00 -6.14
N GLY A 53 -5.98 0.79 -6.44
CA GLY A 53 -6.48 0.41 -7.76
C GLY A 53 -6.94 -1.05 -7.87
N PRO A 54 -6.98 -1.59 -9.10
CA PRO A 54 -7.26 -3.00 -9.37
C PRO A 54 -6.40 -3.97 -8.54
N GLY A 55 -6.90 -5.18 -8.31
CA GLY A 55 -6.13 -6.24 -7.67
C GLY A 55 -5.08 -6.84 -8.59
N PHE A 56 -4.08 -7.47 -7.98
CA PHE A 56 -2.99 -8.19 -8.64
C PHE A 56 -3.09 -9.69 -8.37
N ASP A 57 -2.36 -10.49 -9.15
CA ASP A 57 -2.02 -11.85 -8.77
C ASP A 57 -0.87 -11.86 -7.75
N GLU A 58 -0.38 -13.05 -7.41
CA GLU A 58 0.69 -13.27 -6.42
C GLU A 58 2.02 -12.60 -6.79
N ASN A 59 2.36 -12.51 -8.08
CA ASN A 59 3.62 -11.92 -8.54
C ASN A 59 3.46 -10.41 -8.70
N GLY A 60 2.33 -9.98 -9.27
CA GLY A 60 2.02 -8.57 -9.50
C GLY A 60 1.94 -7.75 -8.21
N ILE A 61 1.50 -8.32 -7.09
CA ILE A 61 1.50 -7.60 -5.81
C ILE A 61 2.93 -7.37 -5.29
N VAL A 62 3.84 -8.32 -5.51
CA VAL A 62 5.26 -8.15 -5.15
C VAL A 62 5.88 -7.06 -6.02
N ASP A 63 5.67 -7.12 -7.34
CA ASP A 63 6.16 -6.10 -8.27
C ASP A 63 5.61 -4.70 -7.96
N ALA A 64 4.32 -4.60 -7.60
CA ALA A 64 3.70 -3.34 -7.22
C ALA A 64 4.32 -2.74 -5.96
N VAL A 65 4.63 -3.58 -4.95
CA VAL A 65 5.31 -3.14 -3.73
C VAL A 65 6.71 -2.62 -4.04
N ASP A 66 7.48 -3.31 -4.89
CA ASP A 66 8.82 -2.88 -5.29
C ASP A 66 8.81 -1.55 -6.04
N LYS A 67 7.87 -1.39 -7.00
CA LYS A 67 7.66 -0.12 -7.71
C LYS A 67 7.35 1.03 -6.75
N LEU A 68 6.48 0.80 -5.75
CA LEU A 68 6.15 1.83 -4.76
C LEU A 68 7.34 2.19 -3.86
N ILE A 69 8.13 1.20 -3.43
CA ILE A 69 9.33 1.45 -2.62
C ILE A 69 10.34 2.26 -3.43
N ALA A 70 10.56 1.91 -4.70
CA ALA A 70 11.44 2.64 -5.60
C ALA A 70 10.95 4.09 -5.78
N PHE A 71 9.68 4.28 -6.09
CA PHE A 71 9.08 5.61 -6.27
C PHE A 71 9.15 6.44 -4.98
N TYR A 72 8.82 5.87 -3.82
CA TYR A 72 8.94 6.56 -2.54
C TYR A 72 10.37 7.07 -2.29
N ARG A 73 11.39 6.24 -2.58
CA ARG A 73 12.80 6.62 -2.40
C ARG A 73 13.21 7.81 -3.27
N THR A 74 12.61 7.97 -4.46
CA THR A 74 12.85 9.10 -5.36
C THR A 74 11.99 10.32 -5.06
N ALA A 75 10.80 10.12 -4.52
CA ALA A 75 9.80 11.18 -4.31
C ALA A 75 9.91 11.88 -2.95
N ARG A 76 10.61 11.25 -1.99
CA ARG A 76 10.91 11.86 -0.69
C ARG A 76 11.89 13.03 -0.84
N SER A 77 11.60 14.12 -0.14
CA SER A 77 12.38 15.35 -0.12
C SER A 77 13.67 15.23 0.68
N ALA A 78 13.74 14.26 1.60
CA ALA A 78 14.90 14.01 2.44
C ALA A 78 15.07 12.51 2.76
N PRO A 79 16.28 12.04 3.10
CA PRO A 79 16.54 10.63 3.42
C PRO A 79 15.75 10.09 4.63
N ASP A 80 15.31 10.97 5.52
CA ASP A 80 14.62 10.69 6.78
C ASP A 80 13.11 10.95 6.73
N GLU A 81 12.58 11.60 5.67
CA GLU A 81 11.14 11.77 5.48
C GLU A 81 10.45 10.39 5.48
N ARG A 82 9.40 10.22 6.28
CA ARG A 82 8.66 8.95 6.37
C ARG A 82 7.82 8.75 5.12
N PHE A 83 7.51 7.50 4.79
CA PHE A 83 6.57 7.18 3.71
C PHE A 83 5.23 7.92 3.85
N LEU A 84 4.65 7.90 5.06
CA LEU A 84 3.36 8.54 5.29
C LEU A 84 3.39 10.05 5.02
N ASP A 85 4.48 10.71 5.38
CA ASP A 85 4.62 12.15 5.17
C ASP A 85 4.74 12.46 3.67
N THR A 86 5.52 11.65 2.94
CA THR A 86 5.61 11.72 1.47
C THR A 86 4.24 11.47 0.81
N TYR A 87 3.53 10.43 1.24
CA TYR A 87 2.22 10.06 0.71
C TYR A 87 1.15 11.14 0.98
N ARG A 88 1.14 11.72 2.17
CA ARG A 88 0.22 12.81 2.54
C ARG A 88 0.50 14.09 1.77
N ARG A 89 1.79 14.41 1.52
CA ARG A 89 2.22 15.58 0.75
C ARG A 89 1.88 15.47 -0.74
N LEU A 90 2.14 14.31 -1.34
CA LEU A 90 1.96 14.10 -2.79
C LEU A 90 0.54 13.62 -3.17
N GLY A 91 -0.19 13.06 -2.21
CA GLY A 91 -1.47 12.39 -2.46
C GLY A 91 -1.30 11.06 -3.19
N ALA A 92 -2.42 10.41 -3.50
CA ALA A 92 -2.43 9.05 -4.06
C ALA A 92 -2.05 8.98 -5.55
N ALA A 93 -2.28 10.06 -6.32
CA ALA A 93 -2.17 10.02 -7.78
C ALA A 93 -0.77 9.63 -8.28
N PRO A 94 0.35 10.20 -7.77
CA PRO A 94 1.69 9.81 -8.22
C PRO A 94 2.05 8.35 -7.88
N PHE A 95 1.56 7.85 -6.74
CA PHE A 95 1.78 6.44 -6.35
C PHE A 95 0.96 5.48 -7.21
N LYS A 96 -0.24 5.90 -7.62
CA LYS A 96 -1.04 5.13 -8.57
C LYS A 96 -0.34 5.06 -9.93
N GLU A 97 0.16 6.19 -10.42
CA GLU A 97 0.92 6.24 -11.68
C GLU A 97 2.16 5.35 -11.63
N ALA A 98 2.92 5.37 -10.54
CA ALA A 98 4.12 4.54 -10.39
C ALA A 98 3.85 3.02 -10.49
N VAL A 99 2.62 2.59 -10.20
CA VAL A 99 2.23 1.17 -10.19
C VAL A 99 1.53 0.76 -11.50
N TYR A 100 0.62 1.60 -12.00
CA TYR A 100 -0.29 1.26 -13.12
C TYR A 100 0.03 1.99 -14.42
N GLY A 101 0.89 3.01 -14.40
CA GLY A 101 1.36 3.73 -15.58
C GLY A 101 2.53 3.06 -16.28
#